data_AF-A0A933ML61-F1
#
_entry.id   AF-A0A933ML61-F1
#
_cell.length_a   1.000
_cell.length_b   1.000
_cell.length_c   1.000
_cell.angle_alpha   90.00
_cell.angle_beta   90.00
_cell.angle_gamma   90.00
#
_symmetry.space_group_name_H-M   'P 1'
#
loop_
_entity.id
_entity.type
_entity.pdbx_description
1 polymer ?
#
loop_
_entity_poly.entity_id
_entity_poly.type
_entity_poly.pdbx_seq_one_letter_code
_entity_poly.pdbx_strand_id
1 'polypeptide(L)'
;MPAFRHAGLSFWESATVAEADQFLSSWIALVMRSRLEPLKKVAKRFRRHKQLMLNWFLVTPRLSNGITEGFNLKAKLTMRKSYGFRYYRTIELALYHTLGNLPAPPLTHEFL
;
A
#
# COMPACT_ATOMS: atom_id res chain seq x y z
N MET A 1 -12.75 -4.51 -7.38
CA MET A 1 -12.29 -3.24 -7.98
C MET A 1 -12.40 -3.32 -9.51
N PRO A 2 -13.34 -2.63 -10.18
CA PRO A 2 -13.67 -2.92 -11.58
C PRO A 2 -13.26 -1.84 -12.62
N ALA A 3 -12.25 -0.99 -12.36
CA ALA A 3 -11.94 0.15 -13.26
C ALA A 3 -10.77 -0.05 -14.25
N PHE A 4 -10.31 -1.29 -14.47
CA PHE A 4 -9.12 -1.61 -15.29
C PHE A 4 -9.38 -2.67 -16.36
N ARG A 5 -10.49 -2.54 -17.11
CA ARG A 5 -10.76 -3.44 -18.25
C ARG A 5 -11.03 -2.64 -19.52
N HIS A 6 -10.11 -2.72 -20.46
CA HIS A 6 -10.39 -2.56 -21.88
C HIS A 6 -9.66 -3.69 -22.62
N ALA A 7 -10.38 -4.40 -23.49
CA ALA A 7 -9.88 -5.40 -24.45
C ALA A 7 -8.70 -6.27 -23.94
N GLY A 8 -9.01 -7.25 -23.08
CA GLY A 8 -8.25 -8.50 -22.99
C GLY A 8 -6.97 -8.57 -22.15
N LEU A 9 -6.33 -7.45 -21.78
CA LEU A 9 -5.09 -7.49 -20.98
C LEU A 9 -5.16 -6.53 -19.78
N SER A 10 -4.99 -7.06 -18.57
CA SER A 10 -4.70 -6.26 -17.37
C SER A 10 -3.25 -5.80 -17.42
N PHE A 11 -2.94 -4.58 -16.92
CA PHE A 11 -1.56 -4.12 -16.73
C PHE A 11 -0.70 -5.19 -16.05
N TRP A 12 -1.24 -5.89 -15.06
CA TRP A 12 -0.54 -6.92 -14.28
C TRP A 12 -0.32 -8.25 -15.01
N GLU A 13 -1.02 -8.45 -16.13
CA GLU A 13 -0.91 -9.65 -16.98
C GLU A 13 0.03 -9.43 -18.17
N SER A 14 0.56 -8.20 -18.36
CA SER A 14 1.52 -7.90 -19.42
C SER A 14 2.76 -8.78 -19.32
N ALA A 15 3.22 -9.32 -20.45
CA ALA A 15 4.37 -10.21 -20.50
C ALA A 15 5.69 -9.43 -20.45
N THR A 16 5.69 -8.17 -20.92
CA THR A 16 6.88 -7.33 -20.97
C THR A 16 6.64 -5.94 -20.39
N VAL A 17 7.72 -5.28 -19.97
CA VAL A 17 7.71 -3.88 -19.52
C VAL A 17 7.15 -2.94 -20.60
N ALA A 18 7.47 -3.20 -21.87
CA ALA A 18 7.03 -2.38 -22.98
C ALA A 18 5.51 -2.46 -23.18
N GLU A 19 4.93 -3.67 -23.11
CA GLU A 19 3.48 -3.86 -23.16
C GLU A 19 2.77 -3.16 -22.00
N ALA A 20 3.30 -3.32 -20.78
CA ALA A 20 2.76 -2.67 -19.59
C ALA A 20 2.81 -1.14 -19.71
N ASP A 21 3.90 -0.60 -20.26
CA ASP A 21 4.07 0.84 -20.46
C ASP A 21 3.09 1.41 -21.49
N GLN A 22 2.93 0.70 -22.62
CA GLN A 22 2.00 1.08 -23.67
C GLN A 22 0.56 1.03 -23.17
N PHE A 23 0.19 -0.01 -22.44
CA PHE A 23 -1.13 -0.14 -21.83
C PHE A 23 -1.42 1.02 -20.88
N LEU A 24 -0.51 1.28 -19.93
CA LEU A 24 -0.69 2.34 -18.93
C LEU A 24 -0.73 3.72 -19.57
N SER A 25 0.11 3.98 -20.56
CA SER A 25 0.14 5.26 -21.29
C SER A 25 -1.16 5.48 -22.07
N SER A 26 -1.67 4.44 -22.73
CA SER A 26 -2.94 4.50 -23.48
C SER A 26 -4.13 4.75 -22.56
N TRP A 27 -4.17 4.05 -21.42
CA TRP A 27 -5.21 4.25 -20.40
C TRP A 27 -5.16 5.67 -19.81
N ILE A 28 -3.97 6.17 -19.46
CA ILE A 28 -3.81 7.55 -18.98
C ILE A 28 -4.34 8.55 -20.02
N ALA A 29 -4.00 8.38 -21.30
CA ALA A 29 -4.47 9.26 -22.37
C ALA A 29 -6.00 9.24 -22.48
N LEU A 30 -6.62 8.07 -22.40
CA LEU A 30 -8.08 7.92 -22.42
C LEU A 30 -8.74 8.63 -21.23
N VAL A 31 -8.25 8.40 -20.02
CA VAL A 31 -8.78 9.02 -18.80
C VAL A 31 -8.62 10.54 -18.84
N MET A 32 -7.50 11.05 -19.34
CA MET A 32 -7.25 12.48 -19.44
C MET A 32 -8.22 13.18 -20.42
N ARG A 33 -8.72 12.47 -21.44
CA ARG A 33 -9.74 12.96 -22.39
C ARG A 33 -11.17 12.85 -21.83
N SER A 34 -11.40 12.03 -20.81
CA SER A 34 -12.71 11.89 -20.17
C SER A 34 -13.13 13.16 -19.43
N ARG A 35 -14.41 13.26 -19.04
CA ARG A 35 -14.90 14.33 -18.14
C ARG A 35 -14.86 13.94 -16.66
N LEU A 36 -14.15 12.86 -16.32
CA LEU A 36 -14.11 12.29 -14.97
C LEU A 36 -12.93 12.86 -14.17
N GLU A 37 -13.11 14.02 -13.55
CA GLU A 37 -12.07 14.68 -12.74
C GLU A 37 -11.46 13.81 -11.62
N PRO A 38 -12.23 12.98 -10.88
CA PRO A 38 -11.64 12.06 -9.91
C PRO A 38 -10.66 11.07 -10.54
N LEU A 39 -11.00 10.56 -11.73
CA LEU A 39 -10.18 9.58 -12.44
C LEU A 39 -8.93 10.23 -13.04
N LYS A 40 -9.01 11.48 -13.51
CA LYS A 40 -7.84 12.25 -13.94
C LYS A 40 -6.81 12.45 -12.83
N LYS A 41 -7.25 12.67 -11.58
CA LYS A 41 -6.33 12.76 -10.43
C LYS A 41 -5.55 11.46 -10.24
N VAL A 42 -6.22 10.31 -10.39
CA VAL A 42 -5.57 8.99 -10.34
C VAL A 42 -4.60 8.81 -11.51
N ALA A 43 -5.01 9.13 -12.74
CA ALA A 43 -4.16 9.03 -13.92
C ALA A 43 -2.90 9.91 -13.83
N LYS A 44 -3.01 11.13 -13.29
CA LYS A 44 -1.86 12.00 -13.01
C LYS A 44 -0.90 11.37 -12.01
N ARG A 45 -1.41 10.72 -10.96
CA ARG A 45 -0.58 9.99 -9.97
C ARG A 45 0.12 8.80 -10.63
N PHE A 46 -0.58 8.00 -11.43
CA PHE A 46 0.04 6.89 -12.16
C PHE A 46 1.09 7.36 -13.14
N ARG A 47 0.84 8.45 -13.87
CA ARG A 47 1.85 9.08 -14.75
C ARG A 47 3.11 9.46 -13.99
N ARG A 48 2.98 10.06 -12.80
CA ARG A 48 4.12 10.46 -11.94
C ARG A 48 4.92 9.26 -11.43
N HIS A 49 4.25 8.15 -11.12
CA HIS A 49 4.89 6.96 -10.55
C HIS A 49 5.05 5.81 -11.55
N LYS A 50 4.91 6.08 -12.85
CA LYS A 50 4.91 5.08 -13.94
C LYS A 50 6.14 4.17 -13.85
N GLN A 51 7.32 4.75 -13.70
CA GLN A 51 8.57 3.99 -13.60
C GLN A 51 8.59 3.02 -12.42
N LEU A 52 8.11 3.44 -11.24
CA LEU A 52 8.01 2.56 -10.07
C LEU A 52 7.02 1.40 -10.31
N MET A 53 5.93 1.66 -11.02
CA MET A 53 4.97 0.61 -11.40
C MET A 53 5.58 -0.38 -12.38
N LEU A 54 6.39 0.08 -13.34
CA LEU A 54 7.08 -0.79 -14.31
C LEU A 54 8.18 -1.64 -13.68
N ASN A 55 8.80 -1.19 -12.57
CA ASN A 55 9.76 -1.99 -11.82
C ASN A 55 9.18 -3.33 -11.36
N TRP A 56 7.84 -3.43 -11.21
CA TRP A 56 7.17 -4.70 -10.92
C TRP A 56 7.52 -5.82 -11.92
N PHE A 57 7.68 -5.48 -13.21
CA PHE A 57 7.99 -6.46 -14.26
C PHE A 57 9.50 -6.72 -14.40
N LEU A 58 10.33 -5.90 -13.77
CA LEU A 58 11.79 -6.06 -13.78
C LEU A 58 12.31 -6.93 -12.64
N VAL A 59 11.54 -7.09 -11.56
CA VAL A 59 11.97 -7.79 -10.35
C VAL A 59 11.43 -9.23 -10.33
N THR A 60 12.34 -10.20 -10.33
CA THR A 60 12.06 -11.62 -10.09
C THR A 60 12.89 -12.09 -8.89
N PRO A 61 12.29 -12.70 -7.84
CA PRO A 61 10.87 -13.02 -7.65
C PRO A 61 10.00 -11.80 -7.32
N ARG A 62 8.69 -11.90 -7.61
CA ARG A 62 7.72 -10.82 -7.30
C ARG A 62 7.72 -10.52 -5.80
N LEU A 63 7.75 -9.23 -5.45
CA LEU A 63 7.64 -8.78 -4.07
C LEU A 63 6.25 -9.11 -3.51
N SER A 64 6.20 -9.74 -2.34
CA SER A 64 4.95 -9.98 -1.61
C SER A 64 4.61 -8.79 -0.73
N ASN A 65 3.32 -8.41 -0.70
CA ASN A 65 2.81 -7.42 0.25
C ASN A 65 2.62 -7.98 1.68
N GLY A 66 2.87 -9.28 1.91
CA GLY A 66 2.57 -9.92 3.19
C GLY A 66 3.28 -9.28 4.40
N ILE A 67 4.53 -8.83 4.22
CA ILE A 67 5.28 -8.16 5.29
C ILE A 67 4.63 -6.82 5.64
N THR A 68 4.37 -5.97 4.65
CA THR A 68 3.78 -4.64 4.88
C THR A 68 2.34 -4.73 5.39
N GLU A 69 1.56 -5.71 4.93
CA GLU A 69 0.23 -6.01 5.44
C GLU A 69 0.26 -6.48 6.90
N GLY A 70 1.19 -7.38 7.24
CA GLY A 70 1.40 -7.85 8.61
C GLY A 70 1.77 -6.71 9.56
N PHE A 71 2.69 -5.82 9.15
CA PHE A 71 3.04 -4.62 9.92
C PHE A 71 1.84 -3.68 10.09
N ASN A 72 1.09 -3.43 9.02
CA ASN A 72 -0.12 -2.60 9.08
C ASN A 72 -1.19 -3.18 10.01
N LEU A 73 -1.36 -4.50 10.02
CA LEU A 73 -2.28 -5.17 10.93
C LEU A 73 -1.83 -5.04 12.38
N LYS A 74 -0.54 -5.24 12.66
CA LYS A 74 0.03 -5.10 14.01
C LYS A 74 -0.11 -3.66 14.52
N ALA A 75 0.16 -2.67 13.68
CA ALA A 75 -0.04 -1.25 14.02
C ALA A 75 -1.51 -0.95 14.33
N LYS A 76 -2.45 -1.38 13.48
CA LYS A 76 -3.89 -1.20 13.71
C LYS A 76 -4.37 -1.88 15.00
N LEU A 77 -3.90 -3.09 15.27
CA LEU A 77 -4.23 -3.81 16.51
C LEU A 77 -3.72 -3.04 17.73
N THR A 78 -2.50 -2.53 17.67
CA THR A 78 -1.89 -1.74 18.75
C THR A 78 -2.69 -0.46 19.03
N MET A 79 -3.09 0.25 17.98
CA MET A 79 -3.96 1.43 18.10
C MET A 79 -5.30 1.10 18.76
N ARG A 80 -5.93 -0.04 18.40
CA ARG A 80 -7.19 -0.50 19.01
C ARG A 80 -7.02 -0.87 20.49
N LYS A 81 -5.93 -1.56 20.84
CA LYS A 81 -5.61 -1.91 22.24
C LYS A 81 -5.29 -0.69 23.10
N SER A 82 -4.75 0.36 22.50
CA SER A 82 -4.41 1.62 23.16
C SER A 82 -5.60 2.58 23.29
N TYR A 83 -6.81 2.15 22.91
CA TYR A 83 -8.01 2.95 23.04
C TYR A 83 -8.27 3.26 24.52
N GLY A 84 -8.47 4.54 24.85
CA GLY A 84 -8.61 5.01 26.23
C GLY A 84 -7.34 5.59 26.84
N PHE A 85 -6.19 5.54 26.16
CA PHE A 85 -5.01 6.29 26.60
C PHE A 85 -5.26 7.80 26.52
N ARG A 86 -4.93 8.49 27.62
CA ARG A 86 -5.16 9.94 27.77
C ARG A 86 -4.25 10.78 26.87
N TYR A 87 -3.05 10.30 26.54
CA TYR A 87 -2.05 11.07 25.82
C TYR A 87 -1.58 10.34 24.55
N TYR A 88 -1.39 11.10 23.48
CA TYR A 88 -0.86 10.59 22.21
C TYR A 88 0.50 9.89 22.37
N ARG A 89 1.38 10.47 23.19
CA ARG A 89 2.72 9.91 23.48
C ARG A 89 2.66 8.48 24.04
N THR A 90 1.61 8.14 24.79
CA THR A 90 1.42 6.78 25.32
C THR A 90 1.06 5.79 24.20
N ILE A 91 0.26 6.22 23.24
CA ILE A 91 -0.11 5.42 22.06
C ILE A 91 1.13 5.21 21.16
N GLU A 92 1.91 6.27 20.95
CA GLU A 92 3.18 6.21 20.21
C GLU A 92 4.18 5.25 20.87
N LEU A 93 4.34 5.32 22.19
CA LEU A 93 5.20 4.41 22.93
C LEU A 93 4.74 2.95 22.80
N ALA A 94 3.44 2.68 22.92
CA ALA A 94 2.88 1.34 22.72
C ALA A 94 3.12 0.81 21.31
N LEU A 95 3.03 1.69 20.29
CA LEU A 95 3.36 1.37 18.91
C LEU A 95 4.83 0.98 18.77
N TYR A 96 5.75 1.77 19.32
CA TYR A 96 7.18 1.46 19.29
C TYR A 96 7.50 0.14 20.01
N HIS A 97 6.96 -0.09 21.20
CA HIS A 97 7.16 -1.36 21.91
C HIS A 97 6.68 -2.56 21.09
N THR A 98 5.50 -2.43 20.49
CA THR A 98 4.89 -3.55 19.75
C THR A 98 5.59 -3.81 18.42
N LEU A 99 6.02 -2.77 17.70
CA LEU A 99 6.69 -2.91 16.40
C LEU A 99 8.19 -3.22 16.54
N GLY A 100 8.85 -2.63 17.53
CA GLY A 100 10.30 -2.74 17.76
C GLY A 100 10.70 -3.90 18.68
N ASN A 101 9.75 -4.66 19.22
CA ASN A 101 10.00 -5.76 20.18
C ASN A 101 10.88 -5.32 21.36
N LEU A 102 10.62 -4.12 21.89
CA LEU A 102 11.40 -3.53 22.97
C LEU A 102 11.11 -4.25 24.30
N PRO A 103 12.11 -4.41 25.17
CA PRO A 103 11.93 -5.07 26.46
C PRO A 103 10.89 -4.33 27.30
N ALA A 104 9.96 -5.08 27.88
CA ALA A 104 9.04 -4.54 28.87
C ALA A 104 9.75 -4.49 30.23
N PRO A 105 9.52 -3.45 31.05
CA PRO A 105 9.96 -3.46 32.43
C PRO A 105 9.29 -4.63 33.18
N PRO A 106 9.94 -5.18 34.23
CA PRO A 106 9.33 -6.22 35.05
C PRO A 106 8.01 -5.70 35.65
N LEU A 107 6.92 -6.43 35.38
CA LEU A 107 5.60 -6.10 35.90
C LEU A 107 5.49 -6.56 37.36
N THR A 108 4.99 -5.70 38.23
CA THR A 108 4.77 -6.04 39.65
C THR A 108 3.62 -7.04 39.85
N HIS A 109 2.65 -7.04 38.93
CA HIS A 109 1.48 -7.91 38.97
C HIS A 109 1.14 -8.42 37.58
N GLU A 110 0.89 -9.72 37.45
CA GLU A 110 0.31 -10.35 36.27
C GLU A 110 -1.17 -10.63 36.56
N PHE A 111 -2.05 -10.21 35.66
CA PHE A 111 -3.46 -10.61 35.71
C PHE A 111 -3.57 -11.96 34.98
N LEU A 112 -3.89 -13.02 35.73
CA LEU A 112 -4.18 -14.37 35.23
C LEU A 112 -5.51 -14.40 34.45
#